data_AF-A0A2R5FES1-F1
#
_entry.id   AF-A0A2R5FES1-F1
#
_cell.length_a   1.000
_cell.length_b   1.000
_cell.length_c   1.000
_cell.angle_alpha   90.00
_cell.angle_beta   90.00
_cell.angle_gamma   90.00
#
_symmetry.space_group_name_H-M   'P 1'
#
loop_
_entity.id
_entity.type
_entity.pdbx_description
1 polymer ?
#
loop_
_entity_poly.entity_id
_entity_poly.type
_entity_poly.pdbx_seq_one_letter_code
_entity_poly.pdbx_strand_id
1 'polypeptide(L)'
;MDVLRCKTPSMVRKEIYVYLLAYNLLRGLMWSAGTTYGTPPLRLSLQGTRHHLNNFIPELLATSSTKRQRIYHTLLKVIAHKVVPDRPGRSEPRVRKRRPKIYPLMTKPRHELRKQFQTA
;
A
#
# COMPACT_ATOMS: atom_id res chain seq x y z
N MET A 1 -4.24 5.84 -7.37
CA MET A 1 -5.08 6.79 -8.12
C MET A 1 -4.61 6.76 -9.56
N ASP A 2 -5.33 6.11 -10.47
CA ASP A 2 -4.98 6.10 -11.91
C ASP A 2 -6.00 6.94 -12.70
N VAL A 3 -7.28 6.93 -12.30
CA VAL A 3 -8.36 7.72 -12.90
C VAL A 3 -9.19 8.37 -11.79
N LEU A 4 -9.38 9.69 -11.87
CA LEU A 4 -10.26 10.46 -10.99
C LEU A 4 -11.68 10.47 -11.56
N ARG A 5 -12.70 10.36 -10.71
CA ARG A 5 -14.10 10.24 -11.13
C ARG A 5 -14.80 11.58 -11.25
N CYS A 6 -14.36 12.57 -10.48
CA CYS A 6 -14.98 13.89 -10.47
C CYS A 6 -14.71 14.65 -11.78
N LYS A 7 -15.71 15.42 -12.25
CA LYS A 7 -15.65 16.15 -13.52
C LYS A 7 -15.33 17.64 -13.39
N THR A 8 -15.50 18.23 -12.21
CA THR A 8 -15.24 19.65 -11.98
C THR A 8 -13.94 19.85 -11.21
N PRO A 9 -13.17 20.93 -11.46
CA PRO A 9 -11.90 21.17 -10.76
C PRO A 9 -12.04 21.22 -9.24
N SER A 10 -13.14 21.79 -8.73
CA SER A 10 -13.44 21.83 -7.30
C SER A 10 -13.62 20.43 -6.70
N MET A 11 -14.40 19.57 -7.36
CA MET A 11 -14.63 18.20 -6.89
C MET A 11 -13.40 17.30 -7.03
N VAL A 12 -12.61 17.49 -8.09
CA VAL A 12 -11.32 16.81 -8.27
C VAL A 12 -10.36 17.08 -7.11
N ARG A 13 -10.24 18.34 -6.65
CA ARG A 13 -9.43 18.66 -5.47
C ARG A 13 -9.91 17.91 -4.23
N LYS A 14 -11.23 17.88 -3.98
CA LYS A 14 -11.81 17.13 -2.86
C LYS A 14 -11.51 15.63 -2.97
N GLU A 15 -11.64 15.06 -4.16
CA GLU A 15 -11.32 13.64 -4.40
C GLU A 15 -9.85 13.34 -4.06
N ILE A 16 -8.90 14.18 -4.50
CA ILE A 16 -7.48 14.05 -4.14
C ILE A 16 -7.28 14.13 -2.62
N TYR A 17 -7.93 15.10 -1.95
CA TYR A 17 -7.83 15.23 -0.49
C TYR A 17 -8.36 14.02 0.25
N VAL A 18 -9.46 13.41 -0.20
CA VAL A 18 -10.00 12.19 0.41
C VAL A 18 -9.02 11.03 0.25
N TYR A 19 -8.36 10.89 -0.91
CA TYR A 19 -7.33 9.87 -1.08
C TYR A 19 -6.11 10.12 -0.17
N LEU A 20 -5.67 11.37 -0.01
CA LEU A 20 -4.59 11.74 0.91
C LEU A 20 -4.98 11.43 2.37
N LEU A 21 -6.22 11.74 2.76
CA LEU A 21 -6.75 11.43 4.08
C LEU A 21 -6.72 9.92 4.34
N ALA A 22 -7.24 9.11 3.40
CA ALA A 22 -7.22 7.66 3.50
C ALA A 22 -5.79 7.09 3.55
N TYR A 23 -4.87 7.65 2.75
CA TYR A 23 -3.45 7.27 2.79
C TYR A 23 -2.84 7.58 4.16
N ASN A 24 -3.04 8.78 4.69
CA ASN A 24 -2.51 9.19 5.99
C ASN A 24 -3.10 8.37 7.14
N LEU A 25 -4.40 8.04 7.09
CA LEU A 25 -5.04 7.13 8.04
C LEU A 25 -4.33 5.76 8.06
N LEU A 26 -4.12 5.16 6.90
CA LEU A 26 -3.43 3.87 6.79
C LEU A 26 -1.98 3.97 7.27
N ARG A 27 -1.27 5.06 6.96
CA ARG A 27 0.11 5.28 7.40
C ARG A 27 0.21 5.49 8.91
N GLY A 28 -0.73 6.20 9.52
CA GLY A 28 -0.85 6.32 10.97
C GLY A 28 -1.11 4.97 11.62
N LEU A 29 -1.99 4.14 11.05
CA LEU A 29 -2.26 2.80 11.55
C LEU A 29 -1.03 1.88 11.44
N MET A 30 -0.28 1.95 10.34
CA MET A 30 1.00 1.26 10.18
C MET A 30 2.02 1.75 11.22
N TRP A 31 2.08 3.06 11.48
CA TRP A 31 2.95 3.63 12.49
C TRP A 31 2.63 3.06 13.88
N SER A 32 1.37 3.14 14.32
CA SER A 32 0.93 2.57 15.59
C SER A 32 1.23 1.08 15.69
N ALA A 33 0.95 0.29 14.64
CA ALA A 33 1.23 -1.14 14.67
C ALA A 33 2.73 -1.43 14.79
N GLY A 34 3.55 -0.69 14.03
CA GLY A 34 4.99 -0.85 14.04
C GLY A 34 5.64 -0.46 15.36
N THR A 35 5.24 0.67 15.95
CA THR A 35 5.76 1.12 17.24
C THR A 35 5.30 0.24 18.40
N THR A 36 4.06 -0.26 18.38
CA THR A 36 3.55 -1.16 19.43
C THR A 36 4.21 -2.53 19.43
N TYR A 37 4.56 -3.10 18.27
CA TYR A 37 5.07 -4.47 18.15
C TYR A 37 6.51 -4.56 17.62
N GLY A 38 7.27 -3.46 17.61
CA GLY A 38 8.69 -3.44 17.28
C GLY A 38 9.03 -3.71 15.80
N THR A 39 8.07 -3.51 14.88
CA THR A 39 8.30 -3.70 13.44
C THR A 39 8.48 -2.34 12.76
N PRO A 40 9.50 -2.14 11.90
CA PRO A 40 9.69 -0.84 11.24
C PRO A 40 8.44 -0.43 10.43
N PRO A 41 7.78 0.71 10.74
CA PRO A 41 6.53 1.10 10.09
C PRO A 41 6.60 1.19 8.57
N LEU A 42 7.76 1.58 8.03
CA LEU A 42 8.01 1.69 6.60
C LEU A 42 8.08 0.34 5.87
N ARG A 43 8.30 -0.76 6.61
CA ARG A 43 8.34 -2.13 6.08
C ARG A 43 6.98 -2.79 6.02
N LEU A 44 5.96 -2.18 6.62
CA LEU A 44 4.61 -2.74 6.62
C LEU A 44 3.92 -2.54 5.26
N SER A 45 3.06 -3.48 4.89
CA SER A 45 2.32 -3.43 3.63
C SER A 45 1.11 -2.50 3.74
N LEU A 46 1.09 -1.42 2.95
CA LEU A 46 -0.08 -0.53 2.87
C LEU A 46 -1.32 -1.28 2.37
N GLN A 47 -1.15 -2.16 1.38
CA GLN A 47 -2.25 -2.97 0.83
C GLN A 47 -2.78 -3.98 1.85
N GLY A 48 -1.87 -4.64 2.59
CA GLY A 48 -2.24 -5.55 3.68
C GLY A 48 -2.99 -4.81 4.78
N THR A 49 -2.50 -3.62 5.16
CA THR A 49 -3.14 -2.76 6.16
C THR A 49 -4.56 -2.36 5.74
N ARG A 50 -4.74 -1.92 4.48
CA ARG A 50 -6.08 -1.59 3.94
C ARG A 50 -7.03 -2.77 4.00
N HIS A 51 -6.57 -3.96 3.61
CA HIS A 51 -7.39 -5.16 3.62
C HIS A 51 -7.84 -5.52 5.04
N HIS A 52 -6.92 -5.56 6.00
CA HIS A 52 -7.26 -5.88 7.38
C HIS A 52 -8.14 -4.80 8.02
N LEU A 53 -7.87 -3.51 7.78
CA LEU A 53 -8.73 -2.44 8.27
C LEU A 53 -10.16 -2.62 7.78
N ASN A 54 -10.36 -2.85 6.48
CA ASN A 54 -11.70 -3.07 5.91
C ASN A 54 -12.42 -4.25 6.55
N ASN A 55 -11.71 -5.35 6.84
CA ASN A 55 -12.32 -6.52 7.49
C ASN A 55 -12.67 -6.27 8.96
N PHE A 56 -11.94 -5.40 9.65
CA PHE A 56 -12.16 -5.10 11.07
C PHE A 56 -13.17 -3.97 11.31
N ILE A 57 -13.46 -3.12 10.31
CA ILE A 57 -14.45 -2.02 10.43
C ILE A 57 -15.80 -2.51 10.98
N PRO A 58 -16.43 -3.58 10.45
CA PRO A 58 -17.72 -4.04 10.95
C PRO A 58 -17.69 -4.36 12.45
N GLU A 59 -16.65 -5.07 12.91
CA GLU A 59 -16.50 -5.42 14.32
C GLU A 59 -16.21 -4.21 15.22
N LEU A 60 -15.40 -3.27 14.74
CA LEU A 60 -15.10 -2.03 15.47
C LEU A 60 -16.35 -1.17 15.67
N LEU A 61 -17.27 -1.17 14.70
CA LEU A 61 -18.53 -0.43 14.74
C LEU A 61 -19.59 -1.11 15.62
N ALA A 62 -19.66 -2.44 15.60
CA ALA A 62 -20.70 -3.20 16.31
C ALA A 62 -20.49 -3.38 17.82
N THR A 63 -19.35 -2.92 18.36
CA THR A 63 -18.87 -3.31 19.69
C THR A 63 -18.85 -2.15 20.71
N SER A 64 -18.92 -2.51 22.00
CA SER A 64 -18.79 -1.57 23.13
C SER A 64 -17.37 -1.03 23.26
N SER A 65 -17.22 0.10 23.97
CA SER A 65 -15.93 0.79 24.13
C SER A 65 -14.80 -0.11 24.66
N THR A 66 -15.08 -0.95 25.65
CA THR A 66 -14.10 -1.86 26.26
C THR A 66 -13.61 -2.94 25.30
N LYS A 67 -14.53 -3.55 24.52
CA LYS A 67 -14.20 -4.56 23.53
C LYS A 67 -13.51 -3.96 22.29
N ARG A 68 -13.84 -2.72 21.94
CA ARG A 68 -13.24 -1.99 20.81
C ARG A 68 -11.72 -1.88 20.94
N GLN A 69 -11.25 -1.59 22.15
CA GLN A 69 -9.81 -1.48 22.40
C GLN A 69 -9.08 -2.82 22.19
N ARG A 70 -9.71 -3.94 22.59
CA ARG A 70 -9.14 -5.27 22.35
C ARG A 70 -9.09 -5.60 20.85
N ILE A 71 -10.16 -5.31 20.11
CA ILE A 71 -10.22 -5.52 18.65
C ILE A 71 -9.18 -4.64 17.94
N TYR A 72 -9.01 -3.39 18.38
CA TYR A 72 -7.99 -2.49 17.84
C TYR A 72 -6.57 -3.02 18.04
N HIS A 73 -6.23 -3.51 19.25
CA HIS A 73 -4.92 -4.13 19.48
C HIS A 73 -4.70 -5.39 18.63
N THR A 74 -5.75 -6.19 18.43
CA THR A 74 -5.72 -7.34 17.52
C THR A 74 -5.43 -6.90 16.09
N LEU A 75 -6.09 -5.84 15.60
CA LEU A 75 -5.83 -5.25 14.29
C LEU A 75 -4.36 -4.82 14.16
N LEU A 76 -3.84 -4.09 15.15
CA LEU A 76 -2.43 -3.65 15.16
C LEU A 76 -1.48 -4.86 15.11
N LYS A 77 -1.75 -5.91 15.88
CA LYS A 77 -0.94 -7.14 15.89
C LYS A 77 -0.92 -7.80 14.51
N VAL A 78 -2.10 -7.95 13.90
CA VAL A 78 -2.22 -8.54 12.56
C VAL A 78 -1.44 -7.72 11.54
N ILE A 79 -1.53 -6.38 11.60
CA ILE A 79 -0.80 -5.49 10.70
C ILE A 79 0.71 -5.60 10.90
N ALA A 80 1.21 -5.67 12.13
CA ALA A 80 2.63 -5.80 12.42
C ALA A 80 3.26 -7.03 11.74
N HIS A 81 2.49 -8.10 11.58
CA HIS A 81 2.92 -9.30 10.85
C HIS A 81 2.81 -9.20 9.30
N LYS A 82 2.39 -8.07 8.74
CA LYS A 82 2.28 -7.83 7.28
C LYS A 82 3.47 -7.07 6.72
N VAL A 83 4.66 -7.56 7.01
CA VAL A 83 5.92 -7.04 6.47
C VAL A 83 6.02 -7.34 4.98
N VAL A 84 6.46 -6.35 4.19
CA VAL A 84 6.82 -6.55 2.78
C VAL A 84 8.11 -7.39 2.75
N PRO A 85 8.12 -8.57 2.11
CA PRO A 85 9.31 -9.40 2.02
C PRO A 85 10.44 -8.65 1.34
N ASP A 86 11.66 -8.77 1.87
CA ASP A 86 12.84 -8.32 1.13
C ASP A 86 13.06 -9.21 -0.10
N ARG A 87 13.47 -8.59 -1.21
CA ARG A 87 13.70 -9.28 -2.49
C ARG A 87 14.98 -8.70 -3.11
N PRO A 88 16.14 -8.98 -2.51
CA PRO A 88 17.41 -8.51 -3.05
C PRO A 88 17.60 -9.03 -4.48
N GLY A 89 18.23 -8.22 -5.33
CA GLY A 89 18.49 -8.57 -6.73
C GLY A 89 17.28 -8.43 -7.68
N ARG A 90 16.14 -7.94 -7.21
CA ARG A 90 14.99 -7.65 -8.08
C ARG A 90 15.19 -6.33 -8.84
N SER A 91 15.85 -6.39 -9.98
CA SER A 91 15.86 -5.33 -10.99
C SER A 91 15.03 -5.77 -12.19
N GLU A 92 13.93 -5.08 -12.48
CA GLU A 92 13.06 -5.39 -13.63
C GLU A 92 13.06 -4.21 -14.61
N PRO A 93 13.33 -4.45 -15.90
CA PRO A 93 13.33 -3.40 -16.90
C PRO A 93 11.93 -2.79 -17.05
N ARG A 94 11.84 -1.47 -17.04
CA ARG A 94 10.57 -0.72 -17.15
C ARG A 94 10.06 -0.66 -18.60
N VAL A 95 9.72 -1.82 -19.17
CA VAL A 95 9.33 -2.02 -20.58
C VAL A 95 8.07 -2.90 -20.71
N ARG A 96 7.34 -2.80 -21.83
CA ARG A 96 6.10 -3.58 -22.10
C ARG A 96 6.21 -4.42 -23.37
N LYS A 97 5.51 -5.57 -23.40
CA LYS A 97 5.42 -6.43 -24.59
C LYS A 97 4.38 -5.98 -25.64
N ARG A 98 3.31 -5.28 -25.25
CA ARG A 98 2.18 -4.87 -26.13
C ARG A 98 1.65 -3.47 -25.75
N ARG A 99 1.07 -2.70 -26.70
CA ARG A 99 0.56 -1.30 -26.52
C ARG A 99 -0.98 -1.25 -26.31
N PRO A 100 -1.53 -0.18 -25.67
CA PRO A 100 -0.94 1.15 -25.43
C PRO A 100 -0.80 1.54 -23.94
N LYS A 101 0.40 1.97 -23.53
CA LYS A 101 0.70 2.88 -22.38
C LYS A 101 2.06 3.52 -22.69
N ILE A 102 2.44 4.56 -21.93
CA ILE A 102 3.59 5.46 -22.12
C ILE A 102 4.99 4.78 -21.98
N TYR A 103 5.04 3.46 -21.75
CA TYR A 103 6.32 2.75 -21.53
C TYR A 103 6.95 2.22 -22.83
N PRO A 104 8.30 2.20 -22.94
CA PRO A 104 9.00 1.63 -24.09
C PRO A 104 8.61 0.17 -24.35
N LEU A 105 8.73 -0.25 -25.60
CA LEU A 105 8.54 -1.65 -25.96
C LEU A 105 9.74 -2.49 -25.52
N MET A 106 9.47 -3.73 -25.15
CA MET A 106 10.49 -4.71 -24.81
C MET A 106 11.09 -5.25 -26.11
N THR A 107 12.22 -4.68 -26.53
CA THR A 107 12.94 -5.02 -27.77
C THR A 107 13.88 -6.22 -27.62
N LYS A 108 14.34 -6.50 -26.39
CA LYS A 108 15.22 -7.62 -26.06
C LYS A 108 14.58 -8.57 -25.03
N PRO A 109 15.01 -9.85 -24.95
CA PRO A 109 14.63 -10.74 -23.88
C PRO A 109 14.91 -10.14 -22.49
N ARG A 110 14.04 -10.41 -21.52
CA ARG A 110 14.15 -9.81 -20.16
C ARG A 110 15.47 -10.13 -19.47
N HIS A 111 16.01 -11.33 -19.66
CA HIS A 111 17.26 -11.73 -19.02
C HIS A 111 18.46 -10.90 -19.51
N GLU A 112 18.48 -10.47 -20.77
CA GLU A 112 19.51 -9.58 -21.30
C GLU A 112 19.37 -8.17 -20.73
N LEU A 113 18.15 -7.63 -20.72
CA LEU A 113 17.88 -6.29 -20.17
C LEU A 113 18.27 -6.22 -18.69
N ARG A 114 18.00 -7.26 -17.90
CA ARG A 114 18.39 -7.31 -16.48
C ARG A 114 19.90 -7.16 -16.26
N LYS A 115 20.73 -7.74 -17.12
CA LYS A 115 22.20 -7.60 -17.03
C LYS A 115 22.65 -6.14 -17.18
N GLN A 116 21.93 -5.34 -17.97
CA GLN A 116 22.26 -3.93 -18.17
C GLN A 116 21.96 -3.05 -16.94
N PHE A 117 21.07 -3.50 -16.05
CA PHE A 117 20.71 -2.79 -14.82
C PHE A 117 21.47 -3.28 -13.57
N GLN A 118 22.34 -4.29 -13.70
CA GLN A 118 23.17 -4.78 -12.59
C GLN A 118 24.46 -3.95 -12.39
N THR A 119 24.72 -2.97 -13.27
CA THR A 119 25.99 -2.24 -13.37
C THR A 119 25.97 -0.83 -12.76
N ALA A 120 25.04 -0.51 -11.87
CA ALA A 120 24.95 0.79 -11.20
C ALA A 120 24.95 0.66 -9.68
#